data_AF-A0A948BFI0-F1
#
_entry.id   AF-A0A948BFI0-F1
#
_cell.length_a   1.000
_cell.length_b   1.000
_cell.length_c   1.000
_cell.angle_alpha   90.00
_cell.angle_beta   90.00
_cell.angle_gamma   90.00
#
_symmetry.space_group_name_H-M   'P 1'
#
loop_
_entity.id
_entity.type
_entity.pdbx_description
1 polymer ?
#
loop_
_entity_poly.entity_id
_entity_poly.type
_entity_poly.pdbx_seq_one_letter_code
_entity_poly.pdbx_strand_id
1 'polypeptide(L)'
;MKSITIHGLEDPLDSIIRQRAKSNKTSLNKTIKQLLAEALGLKPELNENHREDFLDLFGVWSKADMIEFTNNIKDFERIDPEDWA
;
A
#
# COMPACT_ATOMS: atom_id res chain seq x y z
N MET A 1 19.45 3.13 6.22
CA MET A 1 19.12 2.37 5.00
C MET A 1 20.40 2.02 4.28
N LYS A 2 20.53 0.77 3.79
CA LYS A 2 21.61 0.42 2.85
C LYS A 2 21.01 0.45 1.45
N SER A 3 21.64 1.17 0.54
CA SER A 3 21.23 1.22 -0.88
C SER A 3 22.07 0.21 -1.67
N ILE A 4 21.43 -0.48 -2.61
CA ILE A 4 22.08 -1.35 -3.58
C ILE A 4 21.65 -0.86 -4.96
N THR A 5 22.62 -0.60 -5.83
CA THR A 5 22.38 -0.28 -7.23
C THR A 5 22.84 -1.46 -8.08
N ILE A 6 21.95 -1.97 -8.93
CA ILE A 6 22.27 -3.07 -9.86
C ILE A 6 22.56 -2.44 -11.21
N HIS A 7 23.81 -2.53 -11.66
CA HIS A 7 24.23 -2.09 -13.00
C HIS A 7 24.08 -3.24 -14.00
N GLY A 8 23.81 -2.90 -15.27
CA GLY A 8 23.75 -3.90 -16.35
C GLY A 8 22.55 -4.85 -16.26
N LEU A 9 21.41 -4.38 -15.73
CA LEU A 9 20.17 -5.16 -15.77
C LEU A 9 19.65 -5.19 -17.21
N GLU A 10 19.77 -6.34 -17.87
CA GLU A 10 19.30 -6.52 -19.25
C GLU A 10 17.78 -6.34 -19.35
N ASP A 11 17.31 -5.74 -20.45
CA ASP A 11 15.89 -5.44 -20.69
C ASP A 11 14.94 -6.65 -20.51
N PRO A 12 15.29 -7.88 -20.95
CA PRO A 12 14.42 -9.04 -20.74
C PRO A 12 14.23 -9.34 -19.25
N LEU A 13 15.28 -9.19 -18.44
CA LEU A 13 15.24 -9.46 -17.00
C LEU A 13 14.43 -8.37 -16.27
N ASP A 14 14.64 -7.08 -16.60
CA ASP A 14 13.83 -5.98 -16.04
C ASP A 14 12.34 -6.18 -16.34
N SER A 15 12.01 -6.56 -17.58
CA SER A 15 10.62 -6.81 -18.01
C SER A 15 9.96 -7.94 -17.19
N ILE A 16 10.66 -9.06 -17.01
CA ILE A 16 10.16 -10.20 -16.22
C ILE A 16 9.94 -9.81 -14.75
N ILE A 17 10.87 -9.05 -14.15
CA ILE A 17 10.75 -8.60 -12.76
C ILE A 17 9.54 -7.67 -12.62
N ARG A 18 9.34 -6.73 -13.54
CA ARG A 18 8.16 -5.83 -13.54
C ARG A 18 6.86 -6.59 -13.73
N GLN A 19 6.84 -7.58 -14.61
CA GLN A 19 5.65 -8.42 -14.83
C GLN A 19 5.29 -9.18 -13.55
N ARG A 20 6.28 -9.76 -12.87
CA ARG A 20 6.07 -10.47 -11.59
C ARG A 20 5.60 -9.53 -10.49
N ALA A 21 6.17 -8.33 -10.39
CA ALA A 21 5.72 -7.29 -9.46
C ALA A 21 4.24 -6.92 -9.68
N LYS A 22 3.85 -6.73 -10.95
CA LYS A 22 2.46 -6.42 -11.33
C LYS A 22 1.51 -7.58 -11.01
N SER A 23 1.88 -8.81 -11.34
CA SER A 23 1.08 -10.01 -11.05
C SER A 23 0.86 -10.19 -9.55
N ASN A 24 1.90 -9.95 -8.74
CA ASN A 24 1.87 -10.13 -7.29
C ASN A 24 1.36 -8.90 -6.53
N LYS A 25 1.01 -7.81 -7.24
CA LYS A 25 0.63 -6.51 -6.66
C LYS A 25 1.65 -6.00 -5.62
N THR A 26 2.94 -6.19 -5.90
CA THR A 26 4.03 -5.73 -5.04
C THR A 26 4.85 -4.65 -5.72
N SER A 27 5.55 -3.84 -4.92
CA SER A 27 6.53 -2.88 -5.46
C SER A 27 7.75 -3.61 -6.00
N LEU A 28 8.43 -3.00 -6.98
CA LEU A 28 9.63 -3.59 -7.60
C LEU A 28 10.68 -4.00 -6.56
N ASN A 29 10.94 -3.11 -5.58
CA ASN A 29 11.88 -3.39 -4.49
C ASN A 29 11.42 -4.57 -3.62
N LYS A 30 10.12 -4.70 -3.35
CA LYS A 30 9.58 -5.83 -2.59
C LYS A 30 9.75 -7.14 -3.37
N THR A 31 9.49 -7.12 -4.68
CA THR A 31 9.72 -8.27 -5.57
C THR A 31 11.20 -8.67 -5.58
N ILE A 32 12.12 -7.71 -5.74
CA ILE A 32 13.57 -7.98 -5.74
C ILE A 32 14.01 -8.58 -4.40
N LYS A 33 13.56 -8.01 -3.27
CA LYS A 33 13.86 -8.56 -1.93
C LYS A 33 13.37 -10.01 -1.79
N GLN A 34 12.16 -10.31 -2.26
CA GLN A 34 11.61 -11.67 -2.21
C GLN A 34 12.43 -12.63 -3.07
N LEU A 35 12.75 -12.25 -4.30
CA LEU A 35 13.57 -13.08 -5.21
C LEU A 35 14.96 -13.36 -4.65
N LEU A 36 15.62 -12.35 -4.06
CA LEU A 36 16.92 -12.52 -3.42
C LEU A 36 16.84 -13.41 -2.18
N ALA A 37 15.81 -13.23 -1.34
CA ALA A 37 15.58 -14.07 -0.17
C ALA A 37 15.37 -15.54 -0.59
N GLU A 38 14.47 -15.79 -1.55
CA GLU A 38 14.20 -17.12 -2.11
C GLU A 38 15.48 -17.77 -2.66
N ALA A 39 16.25 -17.04 -3.46
CA ALA A 39 17.50 -17.54 -4.06
C ALA A 39 18.59 -17.86 -3.02
N LEU A 40 18.60 -17.16 -1.89
CA LEU A 40 19.54 -17.38 -0.79
C LEU A 40 19.01 -18.34 0.27
N GLY A 41 17.85 -18.96 0.05
CA GLY A 41 17.22 -19.90 1.00
C GLY A 41 16.70 -19.23 2.27
N LEU A 42 16.54 -17.91 2.27
CA LEU A 42 15.91 -17.16 3.35
C LEU A 42 14.40 -17.23 3.15
N LYS A 43 13.65 -17.50 4.23
CA LYS A 43 12.20 -17.30 4.20
C LYS A 43 11.97 -15.80 4.04
N PRO A 44 11.38 -15.32 2.93
CA PRO A 44 11.04 -13.91 2.84
C PRO A 44 10.11 -13.59 4.01
N GLU A 45 10.33 -12.46 4.69
CA GLU A 45 9.35 -11.91 5.63
C GLU A 45 8.06 -11.69 4.84
N LEU A 46 7.18 -12.68 4.92
CA LEU A 46 5.89 -12.73 4.27
C LEU A 46 5.03 -11.71 4.98
N ASN A 47 5.11 -10.45 4.53
CA ASN A 47 4.29 -9.32 4.97
C ASN A 47 4.20 -9.22 6.50
N GLU A 48 4.96 -8.31 7.11
CA GLU A 48 4.64 -7.88 8.47
C GLU A 48 3.12 -7.65 8.57
N ASN A 49 2.47 -8.46 9.39
CA ASN A 49 1.02 -8.42 9.53
C ASN A 49 0.69 -7.22 10.41
N HIS A 50 0.55 -6.05 9.79
CA HIS A 50 0.21 -4.80 10.47
C HIS A 50 -1.24 -4.75 10.97
N ARG A 51 -1.98 -5.87 10.94
CA ARG A 51 -3.35 -5.90 11.44
C ARG A 51 -3.42 -5.38 12.87
N GLU A 52 -2.49 -5.79 13.72
CA GLU A 52 -2.45 -5.39 15.13
C GLU A 52 -2.28 -3.88 15.30
N ASP A 53 -1.48 -3.25 14.43
CA ASP A 53 -1.22 -1.80 14.42
C ASP A 53 -2.48 -0.95 14.15
N PHE A 54 -3.54 -1.55 13.62
CA PHE A 54 -4.79 -0.86 13.28
C PHE A 54 -6.00 -1.35 14.09
N LEU A 55 -5.85 -2.39 14.93
CA LEU A 55 -6.99 -2.97 15.65
C LEU A 55 -7.71 -1.96 16.53
N ASP A 56 -6.97 -1.02 17.10
CA ASP A 56 -7.45 0.06 17.94
C ASP A 56 -8.29 1.10 17.17
N LEU A 57 -8.25 1.12 15.84
CA LEU A 57 -9.09 2.01 15.03
C LEU A 57 -10.46 1.39 14.68
N PHE A 58 -10.65 0.08 14.88
CA PHE A 58 -11.90 -0.60 14.53
C PHE A 58 -12.95 -0.46 15.63
N GLY A 59 -14.13 0.07 15.27
CA GLY A 59 -15.29 0.10 16.16
C GLY A 59 -15.24 1.14 17.28
N VAL A 60 -14.34 2.13 17.19
CA VAL A 60 -14.17 3.18 18.20
C VAL A 60 -15.24 4.28 18.18
N TRP A 61 -16.02 4.39 17.10
CA TRP A 61 -17.03 5.42 16.97
C TRP A 61 -18.29 5.06 17.76
N SER A 62 -18.66 5.93 18.69
CA SER A 62 -19.98 5.91 19.29
C SER A 62 -21.02 6.49 18.34
N LYS A 63 -22.31 6.28 18.66
CA LYS A 63 -23.41 6.92 17.93
C LYS A 63 -23.37 8.44 18.04
N ALA A 64 -22.87 8.98 19.16
CA ALA A 64 -22.73 10.42 19.35
C ALA A 64 -21.67 11.00 18.41
N ASP A 65 -20.50 10.35 18.33
CA ASP A 65 -19.41 10.75 17.41
C ASP A 65 -19.88 10.75 15.95
N MET A 66 -20.65 9.72 15.57
CA MET A 66 -21.26 9.64 14.24
C MET A 66 -22.17 10.83 13.94
N ILE A 67 -23.07 11.17 14.87
CA ILE A 67 -24.01 12.28 14.71
C ILE A 67 -23.27 13.62 14.65
N GLU A 68 -22.30 13.83 15.55
CA GLU A 68 -21.49 15.05 15.59
C GLU A 68 -20.71 15.25 14.30
N PHE A 69 -19.98 14.22 13.86
CA PHE A 69 -19.22 14.27 12.62
C PHE A 69 -20.13 14.56 11.42
N THR A 70 -21.25 13.84 11.30
CA THR A 70 -22.19 14.00 10.17
C THR A 70 -22.75 15.42 10.11
N ASN A 71 -23.07 16.01 11.26
CA ASN A 71 -23.51 17.41 11.31
C ASN A 71 -22.39 18.38 10.88
N ASN A 72 -21.15 18.13 11.30
CA ASN A 72 -20.00 18.97 10.96
C ASN A 72 -19.62 18.92 9.48
N ILE A 73 -19.82 17.77 8.81
CA ILE A 73 -19.49 17.62 7.38
C ILE A 73 -20.66 17.91 6.42
N LYS A 74 -21.83 18.27 6.95
CA LYS A 74 -23.06 18.43 6.16
C LYS A 74 -22.92 19.41 5.00
N ASP A 75 -22.12 20.46 5.17
CA ASP A 75 -21.90 21.47 4.13
C ASP A 75 -21.08 20.92 2.95
N PHE A 76 -20.23 19.91 3.17
CA PHE A 76 -19.47 19.24 2.10
C PHE A 76 -20.33 18.32 1.23
N GLU A 77 -21.54 17.98 1.67
CA GLU A 77 -22.49 17.19 0.87
C GLU A 77 -23.31 18.08 -0.08
N ARG A 78 -23.23 19.41 0.06
CA ARG A 78 -23.92 20.33 -0.83
C ARG A 78 -23.16 20.45 -2.15
N ILE A 79 -23.77 20.00 -3.23
CA ILE A 79 -23.27 20.22 -4.59
C ILE A 79 -23.67 21.63 -5.01
N ASP A 80 -22.67 22.52 -5.18
CA ASP A 80 -22.88 23.83 -5.79
C ASP A 80 -22.71 23.72 -7.32
N PRO A 81 -23.74 24.04 -8.13
CA PRO A 81 -23.62 24.02 -9.59
C PRO A 81 -22.52 24.96 -10.12
N GLU A 82 -22.19 26.03 -9.40
CA GLU A 82 -21.16 26.99 -9.79
C GLU A 82 -19.74 26.41 -9.68
N ASP A 83 -19.53 25.36 -8.87
CA ASP A 83 -18.23 24.67 -8.78
C ASP A 83 -17.87 23.89 -10.06
N TRP A 84 -18.84 23.70 -10.96
CA TRP A 84 -18.71 22.94 -12.22
C TRP A 84 -18.81 23.81 -13.48
N ALA A 85 -18.98 25.13 -13.35
CA ALA A 85 -19.05 26.09 -14.44
C ALA A 85 -17.65 26.50 -14.95
#